data_AF-A0A7Y1TUB2-F1
#
_entry.id   AF-A0A7Y1TUB2-F1
#
_cell.length_a   1.000
_cell.length_b   1.000
_cell.length_c   1.000
_cell.angle_alpha   90.00
_cell.angle_beta   90.00
_cell.angle_gamma   90.00
#
_symmetry.space_group_name_H-M   'P 1'
#
loop_
_entity.id
_entity.type
_entity.pdbx_description
1 polymer ?
#
loop_
_entity_poly.entity_id
_entity_poly.type
_entity_poly.pdbx_seq_one_letter_code
_entity_poly.pdbx_strand_id
1 'polypeptide(L)' 'MQALSSSEGPSVVAVGGGHGLAQAVVACQRYAGALSALVTVADDGGSSGRLVPDLDMPAPGDIRRCLIA' A
#
# COMPACT_ATOMS: atom_id res chain seq x y z
N MET A 1 18.95 -9.03 -0.77
CA MET A 1 17.73 -8.82 0.06
C MET A 1 18.20 -8.50 1.47
N GLN A 2 18.62 -7.26 1.72
CA GLN A 2 19.07 -6.82 3.05
C GLN A 2 17.88 -6.26 3.83
N ALA A 3 17.76 -6.69 5.08
CA ALA A 3 16.76 -6.21 6.02
C ALA A 3 17.01 -4.73 6.36
N LEU A 4 15.94 -3.93 6.35
CA LEU A 4 15.94 -2.53 6.74
C LEU A 4 16.18 -2.43 8.26
N SER A 5 17.40 -2.09 8.67
CA SER A 5 17.67 -1.67 10.04
C SER A 5 17.29 -0.19 10.20
N SER A 6 16.11 0.04 10.74
CA SER A 6 15.53 1.34 11.06
C SER A 6 16.16 1.98 12.31
N SER A 7 16.79 3.15 12.21
CA SER A 7 17.05 3.98 13.41
C SER A 7 17.23 5.50 13.23
N GLU A 8 17.27 6.07 12.02
CA GLU A 8 17.54 7.53 11.86
C GLU A 8 16.37 8.37 11.30
N GLY A 9 15.12 7.89 11.36
CA GLY A 9 13.98 8.63 10.81
C GLY A 9 12.67 8.47 11.59
N PRO A 10 11.66 9.31 11.33
CA PRO A 10 10.36 9.22 12.00
C PRO A 10 9.64 7.91 11.68
N SER A 11 8.73 7.51 12.56
CA SER A 11 7.72 6.49 12.24
C SER A 11 6.60 7.12 11.43
N VAL A 12 6.33 6.57 10.25
CA VAL A 12 5.36 7.10 9.28
C VAL A 12 4.28 6.05 9.02
N VAL A 13 3.02 6.48 9.09
CA VAL A 13 1.88 5.69 8.66
C VAL A 13 1.24 6.38 7.46
N ALA A 14 1.29 5.74 6.30
CA ALA A 14 0.63 6.22 5.10
C ALA A 14 -0.78 5.60 5.01
N VAL A 15 -1.82 6.43 4.89
CA VAL A 15 -3.23 5.99 4.88
C VAL A 15 -3.88 6.43 3.56
N GLY A 16 -4.49 5.50 2.83
CA GLY A 16 -5.14 5.83 1.55
C GLY A 16 -5.38 4.60 0.65
N GLY A 17 -5.40 4.78 -0.66
CA GLY A 17 -5.57 3.70 -1.64
C GLY A 17 -4.97 4.03 -3.01
N GLY A 18 -5.10 3.08 -3.96
CA GLY A 18 -4.73 3.27 -5.35
C GLY A 18 -3.28 3.72 -5.61
N HIS A 19 -3.09 4.43 -6.73
CA HIS A 19 -1.76 4.88 -7.18
C HIS A 19 -1.16 5.98 -6.29
N GLY A 20 -2.01 6.81 -5.66
CA GLY A 20 -1.56 7.91 -4.81
C GLY A 20 -0.83 7.41 -3.57
N LEU A 21 -1.40 6.40 -2.89
CA LEU A 21 -0.76 5.78 -1.74
C LEU A 21 0.56 5.09 -2.13
N ALA A 22 0.58 4.39 -3.27
CA ALA A 22 1.81 3.74 -3.76
C ALA A 22 2.96 4.75 -3.95
N GLN A 23 2.70 5.90 -4.57
CA GLN A 23 3.72 6.94 -4.72
C GLN A 23 4.13 7.57 -3.39
N ALA A 24 3.18 7.76 -2.46
CA ALA A 24 3.48 8.26 -1.12
C ALA A 24 4.38 7.30 -0.33
N VAL A 25 4.14 5.98 -0.43
CA VAL A 25 4.98 4.95 0.20
C VAL A 25 6.40 4.99 -0.36
N VAL A 26 6.58 5.06 -1.69
CA VAL A 26 7.90 5.21 -2.34
C VAL A 26 8.63 6.47 -1.86
N ALA A 27 7.92 7.59 -1.71
CA ALA A 27 8.51 8.82 -1.19
C ALA A 27 8.90 8.68 0.29
N CYS A 28 8.07 8.04 1.11
CA CYS A 28 8.30 7.86 2.54
C CYS A 28 9.47 6.92 2.85
N GLN A 29 9.73 5.91 2.01
CA GLN A 29 10.90 5.04 2.13
C GLN A 29 12.23 5.81 2.14
N ARG A 30 12.27 7.05 1.64
CA ARG A 30 13.50 7.87 1.60
C ARG A 30 13.88 8.52 2.93
N TYR A 31 12.94 8.66 3.86
CA TYR A 31 13.17 9.39 5.11
C TYR A 31 12.62 8.69 6.36
N ALA A 32 11.66 7.78 6.20
CA ALA A 32 11.05 7.10 7.33
C ALA A 32 12.04 6.13 7.98
N GLY A 33 12.17 6.21 9.30
CA GLY A 33 12.85 5.19 10.07
C GLY A 33 12.01 3.93 10.08
N ALA A 34 10.70 4.05 10.33
CA ALA A 34 9.75 2.95 10.24
C ALA A 34 8.56 3.36 9.37
N LEU A 35 8.09 2.48 8.49
CA LEU A 35 7.00 2.76 7.57
C LEU A 35 5.92 1.67 7.66
N SER A 36 4.67 2.09 7.77
CA SER A 36 3.48 1.23 7.67
C SER A 36 2.48 1.85 6.69
N ALA A 37 1.74 1.01 5.97
CA ALA A 37 0.71 1.45 5.03
C ALA A 37 -0.65 0.86 5.43
N LEU A 38 -1.64 1.73 5.65
CA LEU A 38 -3.04 1.37 5.82
C LEU A 38 -3.77 1.61 4.49
N VAL A 39 -4.17 0.53 3.85
CA VAL A 39 -4.70 0.55 2.49
C VAL A 39 -6.20 0.34 2.52
N THR A 40 -6.97 1.25 1.92
CA THR A 40 -8.39 1.06 1.66
C THR A 40 -8.56 0.00 0.57
N VAL A 41 -9.53 -0.88 0.76
CA VAL A 41 -9.87 -1.95 -0.20
C VAL A 41 -11.23 -1.72 -0.85
N ALA A 42 -11.64 -0.45 -0.96
CA ALA A 42 -12.97 -0.07 -1.44
C ALA A 42 -13.01 0.28 -2.95
N ASP A 43 -11.85 0.44 -3.59
CA ASP A 43 -11.78 0.84 -5.00
C ASP A 43 -11.88 -0.38 -5.93
N ASP A 44 -13.12 -0.79 -6.10
CA ASP A 44 -13.53 -1.90 -6.95
C ASP A 44 -14.06 -1.37 -8.31
N GLY A 45 -14.13 -0.06 -8.54
CA GLY A 45 -14.81 0.48 -9.74
C GLY A 45 -14.20 0.12 -11.10
N GLY A 46 -12.98 -0.44 -11.13
CA GLY A 46 -12.21 -0.77 -12.34
C GLY A 46 -12.14 -2.27 -12.67
N SER A 47 -11.11 -2.69 -13.41
CA SER A 47 -10.93 -4.09 -13.83
C SER A 47 -10.88 -5.11 -12.68
N SER A 48 -10.52 -4.67 -11.46
CA SER A 48 -10.44 -5.53 -10.27
C SER A 48 -11.78 -5.78 -9.58
N GLY A 49 -12.76 -4.86 -9.60
CA GLY A 49 -14.09 -5.15 -9.07
C GLY A 49 -14.91 -6.10 -9.92
N ARG A 50 -14.48 -6.36 -11.16
CA ARG A 50 -15.06 -7.39 -12.01
C ARG A 50 -14.78 -8.82 -11.52
N LEU A 51 -13.82 -8.99 -10.60
CA LEU A 51 -13.42 -10.27 -10.01
C LEU A 51 -13.92 -10.45 -8.57
N VAL A 52 -14.51 -9.42 -7.96
CA VAL A 52 -14.98 -9.42 -6.57
C VAL A 52 -16.21 -10.31 -6.33
N PRO A 53 -17.15 -10.53 -7.27
CA PRO A 53 -18.31 -11.40 -7.02
C PRO A 53 -17.94 -12.89 -6.78
N ASP A 54 -16.79 -13.34 -7.31
CA ASP A 54 -16.38 -14.76 -7.30
C ASP A 54 -15.34 -15.09 -6.22
N LEU A 55 -14.80 -14.06 -5.57
CA LEU A 55 -13.74 -14.14 -4.58
C LEU A 55 -14.32 -13.53 -3.30
N ASP A 56 -14.66 -14.34 -2.30
CA ASP A 56 -15.17 -13.92 -0.98
C ASP A 56 -14.09 -13.17 -0.16
N MET A 57 -13.49 -12.14 -0.77
CA MET A 57 -12.39 -11.33 -0.27
C MET A 57 -12.44 -9.93 -0.89
N PRO A 58 -11.91 -8.89 -0.19
CA PRO A 58 -11.81 -7.55 -0.74
C PRO A 58 -10.96 -7.49 -2.02
N ALA A 59 -11.24 -6.54 -2.91
CA ALA A 59 -10.53 -6.41 -4.18
C ALA A 59 -9.00 -6.36 -3.96
N PRO A 60 -8.22 -7.29 -4.55
CA PRO A 60 -6.80 -7.42 -4.25
C PRO A 60 -5.94 -6.30 -4.86
N GLY A 61 -6.54 -5.44 -5.71
CA GLY A 61 -5.83 -4.48 -6.54
C GLY A 61 -4.99 -3.47 -5.75
N ASP A 62 -5.57 -2.89 -4.70
CA ASP A 62 -4.90 -1.85 -3.91
C ASP A 62 -3.83 -2.42 -2.99
N ILE A 63 -4.09 -3.57 -2.37
CA ILE A 63 -3.08 -4.29 -1.58
C ILE A 63 -1.88 -4.65 -2.46
N ARG A 64 -2.13 -5.21 -3.66
CA ARG A 64 -1.07 -5.56 -4.61
C ARG A 64 -0.22 -4.34 -4.98
N ARG A 65 -0.85 -3.21 -5.30
CA ARG A 65 -0.12 -1.98 -5.63
C ARG A 65 0.76 -1.50 -4.47
N CYS A 66 0.24 -1.56 -3.24
CA CYS A 66 1.01 -1.17 -2.07
C CYS A 66 2.19 -2.10 -1.78
N LEU A 67 2.08 -3.40 -2.08
CA LEU A 67 3.17 -4.36 -1.90
C LEU A 67 4.28 -4.25 -2.96
N ILE A 68 3.96 -3.73 -4.15
CA ILE A 68 4.95 -3.52 -5.24
C ILE A 68 5.69 -2.18 -5.08
N ALA A 69 5.08 -1.21 -4.41
CA ALA A 69 5.63 0.12 -4.14
C ALA A 69 6.84 0.05 -3.19
#